data_AF-A0A4S8IRF2-F1
#
_entry.id   AF-A0A4S8IRF2-F1
#
_cell.length_a   1.000
_cell.length_b   1.000
_cell.length_c   1.000
_cell.angle_alpha   90.00
_cell.angle_beta   90.00
_cell.angle_gamma   90.00
#
_symmetry.space_group_name_H-M   'P 1'
#
loop_
_entity.id
_entity.type
_entity.pdbx_description
1 polymer ?
#
loop_
_entity_poly.entity_id
_entity_poly.type
_entity_poly.pdbx_seq_one_letter_code
_entity_poly.pdbx_strand_id
1 'polypeptide(L)'
;MFLNGATSAASLFTQQGRKGINQDAMIVWENFGDRSDTVFCGVFDGHGPNGHMVARKVRDILPLKLRASWEVYIGNDECRENNISSTRSMSSEETSSVNLNEDSKASVGFEERVKHSETFTILKDSFLKAFRIVDKELRLHPDINCFYSGTTAVTLVKQVGY
;
A
#
# COMPACT_ATOMS: atom_id res chain seq x y z
N MET A 1 29.74 -15.59 10.55
CA MET A 1 28.32 -15.99 10.48
C MET A 1 27.50 -14.83 11.01
N PHE A 2 26.66 -14.20 10.18
CA PHE A 2 25.70 -13.21 10.66
C PHE A 2 24.47 -13.98 11.16
N LEU A 3 24.23 -13.97 12.47
CA LEU A 3 22.94 -14.42 13.01
C LEU A 3 21.87 -13.44 12.55
N ASN A 4 20.77 -13.95 12.04
CA ASN A 4 19.65 -13.15 11.58
C ASN A 4 19.07 -12.42 12.81
N GLY A 5 19.28 -11.11 12.91
CA GLY A 5 18.84 -10.26 14.03
C GLY A 5 17.33 -9.95 14.01
N ALA A 6 16.50 -10.95 13.66
CA ALA A 6 15.06 -10.77 13.58
C ALA A 6 14.50 -10.50 14.98
N THR A 7 13.78 -9.38 15.12
CA THR A 7 13.10 -8.98 16.36
C THR A 7 11.69 -8.50 16.05
N SER A 8 10.80 -8.64 17.03
CA SER A 8 9.45 -8.05 16.99
C SER A 8 9.46 -6.56 17.32
N ALA A 9 10.56 -6.02 17.83
CA ALA A 9 10.67 -4.62 18.21
C ALA A 9 10.95 -3.71 17.00
N ALA A 10 10.32 -2.53 16.99
CA ALA A 10 10.70 -1.41 16.14
C ALA A 10 11.28 -0.28 17.00
N SER A 11 12.26 0.44 16.46
CA SER A 11 12.84 1.61 17.11
C SER A 11 13.03 2.72 16.10
N LEU A 12 12.72 3.95 16.50
CA LEU A 12 12.89 5.16 15.71
C LEU A 12 13.78 6.12 16.49
N PHE A 13 14.78 6.68 15.81
CA PHE A 13 15.68 7.65 16.40
C PHE A 13 16.07 8.69 15.36
N THR A 14 15.96 9.96 15.73
CA THR A 14 16.46 11.09 14.94
C THR A 14 17.27 12.01 15.83
N GLN A 15 18.32 12.60 15.28
CA GLN A 15 19.16 13.54 15.98
C GLN A 15 19.39 14.76 15.11
N GLN A 16 19.13 15.94 15.66
CA GLN A 16 19.47 17.18 14.99
C GLN A 16 21.00 17.32 14.90
N GLY A 17 21.50 17.43 13.67
CA GLY A 17 22.91 17.71 13.40
C GLY A 17 23.25 19.21 13.52
N ARG A 18 24.33 19.63 12.86
CA ARG A 18 24.80 21.03 12.88
C ARG A 18 24.20 21.93 11.78
N LYS A 19 23.34 21.37 10.91
CA LYS A 19 22.81 22.05 9.71
C LYS A 19 21.55 22.91 9.96
N GLY A 20 21.28 23.29 11.21
CA GLY A 20 20.07 24.03 11.58
C GLY A 20 18.94 23.09 12.05
N ILE A 21 17.69 23.51 11.88
CA ILE A 21 16.49 22.74 12.27
C ILE A 21 16.54 21.34 11.66
N ASN A 22 16.21 20.32 12.46
CA ASN A 22 16.07 18.96 11.96
C ASN A 22 14.88 18.87 11.00
N GLN A 23 15.15 18.54 9.74
CA GLN A 23 14.14 18.42 8.69
C GLN A 23 13.67 16.98 8.46
N ASP A 24 14.25 16.02 9.19
CA ASP A 24 13.86 14.63 9.12
C ASP A 24 12.50 14.39 9.79
N ALA A 25 11.73 13.48 9.23
CA ALA A 25 10.56 12.89 9.87
C ALA A 25 10.56 11.37 9.66
N MET A 26 9.98 10.63 10.60
CA MET A 26 9.86 9.18 10.51
C MET A 26 8.61 8.69 11.25
N ILE A 27 8.11 7.52 10.84
CA ILE A 27 6.94 6.87 11.43
C ILE A 27 7.08 5.35 11.37
N VAL A 28 6.58 4.69 12.41
CA VAL A 28 6.25 3.27 12.47
C VAL A 28 4.81 3.24 12.97
N TRP A 29 3.94 2.57 12.24
CA TRP A 29 2.53 2.43 12.53
C TRP A 29 2.17 0.95 12.52
N GLU A 30 2.01 0.39 13.71
CA GLU A 30 1.55 -0.99 13.93
C GLU A 30 0.03 -1.13 13.74
N ASN A 31 -0.43 -2.31 13.34
CA ASN A 31 -1.85 -2.56 13.01
C ASN A 31 -2.36 -1.65 11.88
N PHE A 32 -1.52 -1.39 10.88
CA PHE A 32 -1.83 -0.46 9.80
C PHE A 32 -3.01 -0.96 8.95
N GLY A 33 -3.97 -0.06 8.69
CA GLY A 33 -5.18 -0.40 7.92
C GLY A 33 -6.12 -1.36 8.66
N ASP A 34 -6.14 -1.29 9.99
CA ASP A 34 -6.94 -2.14 10.89
C ASP A 34 -6.60 -3.65 10.76
N ARG A 35 -5.37 -3.95 10.33
CA ARG A 35 -4.83 -5.31 10.13
C ARG A 35 -3.72 -5.60 11.13
N SER A 36 -3.93 -6.54 12.04
CA SER A 36 -2.99 -6.85 13.14
C SER A 36 -1.65 -7.45 12.69
N ASP A 37 -1.59 -7.96 11.47
CA ASP A 37 -0.39 -8.51 10.83
C ASP A 37 0.40 -7.46 10.04
N THR A 38 -0.09 -6.22 9.95
CA THR A 38 0.44 -5.24 9.00
C THR A 38 1.08 -4.05 9.72
N VAL A 39 2.30 -3.69 9.31
CA VAL A 39 3.03 -2.53 9.82
C VAL A 39 3.39 -1.61 8.66
N PHE A 40 3.15 -0.31 8.82
CA PHE A 40 3.63 0.72 7.91
C PHE A 40 4.83 1.45 8.53
N CYS A 41 5.88 1.67 7.74
CA CYS A 41 7.04 2.48 8.13
C CYS A 41 7.33 3.53 7.08
N GLY A 42 7.83 4.69 7.50
CA GLY A 42 8.24 5.75 6.60
C GLY A 42 9.39 6.59 7.17
N VAL A 43 10.31 7.00 6.30
CA VAL A 43 11.38 7.98 6.58
C VAL A 43 11.36 9.06 5.51
N PHE A 44 11.48 10.31 5.94
CA PHE A 44 11.29 11.49 5.12
C PHE A 44 12.42 12.49 5.37
N ASP A 45 13.24 12.75 4.35
CA ASP A 45 14.33 13.74 4.42
C ASP A 45 13.84 15.05 3.77
N GLY A 46 13.42 15.99 4.64
CA GLY A 46 12.96 17.31 4.23
C GLY A 46 14.11 18.19 3.75
N HIS A 47 13.85 19.00 2.73
CA HIS A 47 14.80 19.99 2.24
C HIS A 47 14.12 21.34 1.96
N GLY A 48 14.95 22.39 1.90
CA GLY A 48 14.49 23.76 1.64
C GLY A 48 14.03 24.50 2.90
N PRO A 49 13.56 25.75 2.76
CA PRO A 49 13.17 26.59 3.89
C PRO A 49 12.13 25.91 4.81
N ASN A 50 11.14 25.24 4.22
CA ASN A 50 10.05 24.60 4.94
C ASN A 50 10.11 23.06 4.88
N GLY A 51 11.29 22.47 4.60
CA GLY A 51 11.46 21.03 4.44
C GLY A 51 10.95 20.22 5.64
N HIS A 52 11.21 20.69 6.86
CA HIS A 52 10.71 20.09 8.09
C HIS A 52 9.17 20.07 8.19
N MET A 53 8.48 21.09 7.66
CA MET A 53 7.02 21.13 7.61
C MET A 53 6.49 20.15 6.56
N VAL A 54 7.13 20.08 5.39
CA VAL A 54 6.77 19.14 4.33
C VAL A 54 6.95 17.70 4.79
N ALA A 55 8.11 17.35 5.34
CA ALA A 55 8.42 16.00 5.83
C ALA A 55 7.41 15.55 6.90
N ARG A 56 7.09 16.41 7.88
CA ARG A 56 6.06 16.12 8.89
C ARG A 56 4.67 15.97 8.27
N LYS A 57 4.31 16.84 7.33
CA LYS A 57 3.01 16.76 6.66
C LYS A 57 2.88 15.43 5.92
N VAL A 58 3.87 15.05 5.10
CA VAL A 58 3.89 13.77 4.38
C VAL A 58 3.82 12.59 5.33
N ARG A 59 4.60 12.61 6.43
CA ARG A 59 4.54 11.59 7.49
C ARG A 59 3.12 11.38 8.01
N ASP A 60 2.38 12.48 8.23
CA ASP A 60 1.05 12.44 8.84
C ASP A 60 -0.05 12.04 7.85
N ILE A 61 0.05 12.45 6.58
CA ILE A 61 -1.04 12.25 5.59
C ILE A 61 -0.84 11.05 4.66
N LEU A 62 0.41 10.71 4.32
CA LEU A 62 0.69 9.63 3.35
C LEU A 62 0.12 8.26 3.78
N PRO A 63 0.26 7.82 5.04
CA PRO A 63 -0.30 6.53 5.47
C PRO A 63 -1.83 6.51 5.36
N LEU A 64 -2.49 7.64 5.64
CA LEU A 64 -3.95 7.77 5.52
C LEU A 64 -4.42 7.67 4.07
N LYS A 65 -3.72 8.33 3.15
CA LYS A 65 -4.04 8.26 1.70
C LYS A 65 -3.74 6.88 1.13
N LEU A 66 -2.69 6.22 1.60
CA LEU A 66 -2.34 4.86 1.23
C LEU A 66 -3.44 3.88 1.67
N ARG A 67 -3.83 3.93 2.95
CA ARG A 67 -4.91 3.10 3.49
C ARG A 67 -6.20 3.25 2.65
N ALA A 68 -6.65 4.49 2.44
CA ALA A 68 -7.88 4.75 1.68
C ALA A 68 -7.76 4.29 0.21
N SER A 69 -6.57 4.38 -0.39
CA SER A 69 -6.35 3.91 -1.76
C SER A 69 -6.35 2.39 -1.85
N TRP A 70 -5.85 1.70 -0.81
CA TRP A 70 -5.76 0.25 -0.76
C TRP A 70 -7.11 -0.42 -0.54
N GLU A 71 -7.96 0.11 0.36
CA GLU A 71 -9.31 -0.43 0.63
C GLU A 71 -10.21 -0.44 -0.62
N VAL A 72 -10.10 0.58 -1.48
CA VAL A 72 -10.90 0.70 -2.71
C VAL A 72 -10.64 -0.45 -3.70
N TYR A 73 -9.44 -1.01 -3.74
CA TYR A 73 -9.12 -2.12 -4.64
C TYR A 73 -9.60 -3.46 -4.11
N ILE A 74 -9.61 -3.67 -2.79
CA ILE A 74 -10.14 -4.89 -2.16
C ILE A 74 -11.67 -4.97 -2.38
N GLY A 75 -12.40 -3.86 -2.18
CA GLY A 75 -13.86 -3.84 -2.34
C GLY A 75 -14.36 -3.98 -3.78
N ASN A 76 -13.50 -3.75 -4.78
CA ASN A 76 -13.85 -3.92 -6.19
C ASN A 76 -13.77 -5.40 -6.65
N ASP A 77 -13.13 -6.28 -5.88
CA ASP A 77 -12.99 -7.69 -6.21
C ASP A 77 -14.24 -8.49 -5.80
N GLU A 78 -14.86 -8.16 -4.66
CA GLU A 78 -16.12 -8.77 -4.21
C GLU A 78 -17.33 -8.46 -5.12
N CYS A 79 -17.21 -7.50 -6.05
CA CYS A 79 -18.30 -7.07 -6.93
C CYS A 79 -18.13 -7.51 -8.40
N ARG A 80 -17.11 -8.31 -8.73
CA ARG A 80 -16.90 -8.82 -10.11
C ARG A 80 -17.52 -10.18 -10.40
N GLU A 81 -18.02 -10.87 -9.38
CA GLU A 81 -18.86 -12.06 -9.54
C GLU A 81 -20.29 -11.72 -9.14
N ASN A 82 -21.09 -11.23 -10.09
CA ASN A 82 -22.56 -11.32 -10.20
C ASN A 82 -23.12 -10.18 -11.06
N ASN A 83 -22.83 -10.21 -12.36
CA ASN A 83 -23.64 -9.52 -13.36
C ASN A 83 -24.13 -10.53 -14.42
N ILE A 84 -24.88 -11.54 -13.97
CA ILE A 84 -25.91 -12.17 -14.80
C ILE A 84 -27.24 -11.91 -14.08
N SER A 85 -27.87 -10.79 -14.41
CA SER A 85 -29.30 -10.64 -14.20
C SER A 85 -29.94 -10.00 -15.42
N SER A 86 -30.50 -10.89 -16.25
CA SER A 86 -31.80 -10.75 -16.89
C SER A 86 -31.98 -9.74 -18.01
N THR A 87 -31.89 -10.23 -19.25
CA THR A 87 -32.88 -9.88 -20.29
C THR A 87 -33.15 -11.12 -21.17
N ARG A 88 -34.16 -11.89 -20.75
CA ARG A 88 -35.23 -12.50 -21.57
C ARG A 88 -34.86 -13.07 -22.96
N SER A 89 -34.92 -14.39 -23.13
CA SER A 89 -35.77 -15.07 -24.14
C SER A 89 -35.53 -16.60 -24.15
N MET A 90 -36.57 -17.35 -24.49
CA MET A 90 -36.70 -18.81 -24.41
C MET A 90 -36.12 -19.56 -25.63
N SER A 91 -35.60 -20.78 -25.44
CA SER A 91 -36.12 -22.05 -26.03
C SER A 91 -35.07 -23.19 -26.12
N SER A 92 -35.49 -24.38 -25.65
CA SER A 92 -35.29 -25.75 -26.20
C SER A 92 -33.91 -26.42 -26.36
N GLU A 93 -33.77 -27.52 -25.60
CA GLU A 93 -33.38 -28.91 -25.95
C GLU A 93 -31.94 -29.36 -26.30
N GLU A 94 -31.55 -30.41 -25.54
CA GLU A 94 -30.67 -31.58 -25.78
C GLU A 94 -29.24 -31.43 -26.36
N THR A 95 -28.22 -31.92 -25.63
CA THR A 95 -27.49 -33.18 -25.91
C THR A 95 -26.14 -33.30 -25.14
N SER A 96 -25.90 -34.53 -24.66
CA SER A 96 -24.66 -35.24 -24.27
C SER A 96 -23.26 -34.57 -24.38
N SER A 97 -22.42 -34.77 -23.35
CA SER A 97 -21.27 -35.73 -23.38
C SER A 97 -20.30 -35.64 -22.18
N VAL A 98 -20.22 -36.74 -21.43
CA VAL A 98 -19.10 -37.45 -20.75
C VAL A 98 -17.77 -36.78 -20.30
N ASN A 99 -17.44 -37.08 -19.01
CA ASN A 99 -16.16 -37.52 -18.40
C ASN A 99 -14.89 -36.63 -18.51
N LEU A 100 -13.95 -36.52 -17.55
CA LEU A 100 -13.44 -37.39 -16.48
C LEU A 100 -12.94 -36.52 -15.30
N ASN A 101 -13.17 -36.97 -14.06
CA ASN A 101 -12.36 -36.58 -12.92
C ASN A 101 -11.05 -37.37 -12.95
N GLU A 102 -9.88 -36.73 -13.00
CA GLU A 102 -8.68 -37.25 -12.34
C GLU A 102 -7.62 -36.18 -12.10
N ASP A 103 -6.91 -36.39 -11.00
CA ASP A 103 -6.02 -35.50 -10.29
C ASP A 103 -4.87 -34.88 -11.09
N SER A 104 -4.56 -33.61 -10.78
CA SER A 104 -3.15 -33.19 -10.74
C SER A 104 -2.95 -32.06 -9.72
N LYS A 105 -2.32 -32.42 -8.60
CA LYS A 105 -1.80 -31.54 -7.54
C LYS A 105 -0.66 -30.63 -8.06
N ALA A 106 -1.00 -29.70 -8.94
CA ALA A 106 -0.08 -28.68 -9.46
C ALA A 106 -0.65 -27.24 -9.39
N SER A 107 -1.89 -27.04 -8.90
CA SER A 107 -2.51 -25.69 -8.89
C SER A 107 -2.11 -24.82 -7.70
N VAL A 108 -1.73 -25.42 -6.56
CA VAL A 108 -1.47 -24.68 -5.30
C VAL A 108 -0.37 -23.63 -5.48
N GLY A 109 0.72 -23.98 -6.17
CA GLY A 109 1.86 -23.06 -6.38
C GLY A 109 1.67 -22.05 -7.52
N PHE A 110 0.65 -22.20 -8.37
CA PHE A 110 0.37 -21.26 -9.45
C PHE A 110 -0.65 -20.21 -8.99
N GLU A 111 -1.71 -20.62 -8.29
CA GLU A 111 -2.70 -19.70 -7.69
C GLU A 111 -2.07 -18.78 -6.65
N GLU A 112 -1.18 -19.28 -5.79
CA GLU A 112 -0.50 -18.47 -4.76
C GLU A 112 0.44 -17.43 -5.38
N ARG A 113 1.19 -17.79 -6.44
CA ARG A 113 2.04 -16.84 -7.17
C ARG A 113 1.25 -15.78 -7.92
N VAL A 114 0.11 -16.14 -8.49
CA VAL A 114 -0.79 -15.20 -9.18
C VAL A 114 -1.43 -14.24 -8.17
N LYS A 115 -1.93 -14.73 -7.04
CA LYS A 115 -2.49 -13.91 -5.95
C LYS A 115 -1.45 -12.96 -5.33
N HIS A 116 -0.21 -13.41 -5.15
CA HIS A 116 0.88 -12.54 -4.69
C HIS A 116 1.21 -11.44 -5.71
N SER A 117 1.22 -11.77 -6.99
CA SER A 117 1.44 -10.79 -8.07
C SER A 117 0.34 -9.73 -8.11
N GLU A 118 -0.92 -10.14 -7.92
CA GLU A 118 -2.07 -9.24 -7.89
C GLU A 118 -2.07 -8.33 -6.65
N THR A 119 -1.83 -8.91 -5.46
CA THR A 119 -1.71 -8.14 -4.20
C THR A 119 -0.58 -7.12 -4.27
N PHE A 120 0.57 -7.51 -4.83
CA PHE A 120 1.70 -6.59 -5.03
C PHE A 120 1.34 -5.46 -6.00
N THR A 121 0.62 -5.78 -7.09
CA THR A 121 0.18 -4.77 -8.07
C THR A 121 -0.80 -3.78 -7.44
N ILE A 122 -1.79 -4.26 -6.69
CA ILE A 122 -2.74 -3.43 -5.94
C ILE A 122 -2.01 -2.51 -4.97
N LEU A 123 -1.07 -3.06 -4.19
CA LEU A 123 -0.30 -2.29 -3.22
C LEU A 123 0.55 -1.21 -3.91
N LYS A 124 1.24 -1.58 -5.00
CA LYS A 124 2.04 -0.65 -5.81
C LYS A 124 1.20 0.49 -6.36
N ASP A 125 0.05 0.19 -6.94
CA ASP A 125 -0.86 1.20 -7.49
C ASP A 125 -1.44 2.10 -6.39
N SER A 126 -1.73 1.52 -5.23
CA SER A 126 -2.19 2.25 -4.04
C SER A 126 -1.13 3.25 -3.55
N PHE A 127 0.14 2.85 -3.52
CA PHE A 127 1.26 3.74 -3.23
C PHE A 127 1.35 4.88 -4.24
N LEU A 128 1.38 4.57 -5.55
CA LEU A 128 1.45 5.58 -6.61
C LEU A 128 0.31 6.60 -6.51
N LYS A 129 -0.91 6.12 -6.26
CA LYS A 129 -2.10 6.96 -6.08
C LYS A 129 -1.97 7.84 -4.83
N ALA A 130 -1.55 7.26 -3.69
CA ALA A 130 -1.36 7.99 -2.45
C ALA A 130 -0.32 9.11 -2.57
N PHE A 131 0.86 8.81 -3.13
CA PHE A 131 1.90 9.81 -3.39
C PHE A 131 1.40 10.94 -4.29
N ARG A 132 0.66 10.61 -5.35
CA ARG A 132 0.08 11.62 -6.25
C ARG A 132 -0.94 12.52 -5.56
N ILE A 133 -1.75 11.98 -4.64
CA ILE A 133 -2.72 12.77 -3.86
C ILE A 133 -1.96 13.70 -2.90
N VAL A 134 -0.96 13.17 -2.20
CA VAL A 134 -0.13 13.94 -1.26
C VAL A 134 0.62 15.08 -1.96
N ASP A 135 1.22 14.84 -3.13
CA ASP A 135 1.90 15.90 -3.91
C ASP A 135 0.95 17.04 -4.29
N LYS A 136 -0.29 16.70 -4.71
CA LYS A 136 -1.32 17.70 -5.01
C LYS A 136 -1.76 18.49 -3.78
N GLU A 137 -1.95 17.82 -2.64
CA GLU A 137 -2.33 18.49 -1.39
C GLU A 137 -1.24 19.44 -0.89
N LEU A 138 0.03 19.05 -1.01
CA LEU A 138 1.16 19.93 -0.68
C LEU A 138 1.17 21.17 -1.57
N ARG A 139 0.97 21.02 -2.88
CA ARG A 139 0.95 22.13 -3.85
C ARG A 139 -0.14 23.17 -3.55
N LEU A 140 -1.26 22.74 -2.98
CA LEU A 140 -2.39 23.61 -2.63
C LEU A 140 -2.24 24.23 -1.22
N HIS A 141 -1.22 23.86 -0.45
CA HIS A 141 -1.06 24.33 0.91
C HIS A 141 -0.58 25.79 0.94
N PRO A 142 -1.32 26.71 1.58
CA PRO A 142 -1.03 28.16 1.50
C PRO A 142 0.33 28.52 2.12
N ASP A 143 0.75 27.82 3.17
CA ASP A 143 1.97 28.14 3.91
C ASP A 143 3.24 27.41 3.43
N ILE A 144 3.12 26.51 2.43
CA ILE A 144 4.24 25.70 1.93
C ILE A 144 4.61 26.14 0.52
N ASN A 145 5.74 26.85 0.40
CA ASN A 145 6.32 27.13 -0.91
C ASN A 145 7.00 25.87 -1.48
N CYS A 146 6.26 25.13 -2.30
CA CYS A 146 6.69 23.87 -2.92
C CYS A 146 7.74 24.04 -4.03
N PHE A 147 8.04 25.26 -4.48
CA PHE A 147 9.10 25.48 -5.48
C PHE A 147 10.50 25.24 -4.93
N TYR A 148 10.68 25.46 -3.62
CA TYR A 148 11.98 25.38 -2.95
C TYR A 148 11.99 24.46 -1.74
N SER A 149 10.83 23.95 -1.32
CA SER A 149 10.69 23.05 -0.17
C SER A 149 10.07 21.73 -0.59
N GLY A 150 10.63 20.63 -0.12
CA GLY A 150 10.20 19.29 -0.46
C GLY A 150 10.67 18.28 0.58
N THR A 151 10.40 17.00 0.31
CA THR A 151 10.94 15.89 1.10
C THR A 151 11.17 14.69 0.20
N THR A 152 12.21 13.90 0.48
CA THR A 152 12.23 12.51 0.00
C THR A 152 11.28 11.66 0.84
N ALA A 153 10.96 10.46 0.37
CA ALA A 153 10.16 9.50 1.11
C ALA A 153 10.60 8.07 0.79
N VAL A 154 10.95 7.31 1.82
CA VAL A 154 11.12 5.87 1.76
C VAL A 154 10.07 5.25 2.67
N THR A 155 9.18 4.44 2.10
CA THR A 155 8.05 3.85 2.83
C THR A 155 7.97 2.35 2.58
N LEU A 156 7.54 1.62 3.60
CA LEU A 156 7.40 0.18 3.60
C LEU A 156 6.05 -0.20 4.19
N VAL A 157 5.41 -1.19 3.58
CA VAL A 157 4.37 -1.99 4.23
C VAL A 157 4.93 -3.40 4.43
N LYS A 158 4.91 -3.87 5.66
CA LYS A 158 5.34 -5.22 6.05
C LYS A 158 4.12 -5.98 6.56
N GLN A 159 3.82 -7.12 5.95
CA GLN A 159 2.86 -8.09 6.48
C GLN A 159 3.65 -9.21 7.18
N VAL A 160 3.27 -9.54 8.41
CA VAL A 160 3.86 -10.60 9.22
C VAL A 160 2.90 -11.78 9.18
N GLY A 161 3.19 -12.77 8.33
CA GLY A 161 2.47 -14.04 8.37
C GLY A 161 2.74 -14.73 9.70
N TYR A 162 1.66 -15.16 10.38
CA TYR A 162 1.72 -16.05 11.54
C TYR A 162 1.61 -17.49 11.09
#